data_AF-A0A229NTB7-F1
#
_entry.id   AF-A0A229NTB7-F1
#
_cell.length_a   1.000
_cell.length_b   1.000
_cell.length_c   1.000
_cell.angle_alpha   90.00
_cell.angle_beta   90.00
_cell.angle_gamma   90.00
#
_symmetry.space_group_name_H-M   'P 1'
#
loop_
_entity.id
_entity.type
_entity.pdbx_description
1 polymer ?
#
loop_
_entity_poly.entity_id
_entity_poly.type
_entity_poly.pdbx_seq_one_letter_code
_entity_poly.pdbx_strand_id
1 'polypeptide(L)'
;MGIGKKAADPNEYRSQQFQRCLGLTVALILAVVLFSACSMSVLGGDSEPPLPQISSESGIIKVYQSSYCWGNVCADYAVPDTMLKDNEPDIVQKGEELTASFPGKDPKEIGLTLFRENKPEKSSNKGLIFQMPDKPGVYYYEFSGRWASGDSASYAFKVEVE
;
A
#
# COMPACT_ATOMS: atom_id res chain seq x y z
N MET A 1 82.56 30.24 23.13
CA MET A 1 82.06 28.90 22.76
C MET A 1 80.64 29.03 22.26
N GLY A 2 80.38 28.76 20.98
CA GLY A 2 79.07 28.92 20.34
C GLY A 2 78.12 27.76 20.67
N ILE A 3 76.86 28.09 20.96
CA ILE A 3 75.78 27.12 21.15
C ILE A 3 75.12 26.90 19.78
N GLY A 4 75.49 25.81 19.11
CA GLY A 4 74.85 25.38 17.87
C GLY A 4 73.44 24.87 18.16
N LYS A 5 72.42 25.64 17.74
CA LYS A 5 71.05 25.14 17.66
C LYS A 5 70.99 24.08 16.56
N LYS A 6 70.77 22.81 16.92
CA LYS A 6 70.38 21.77 15.96
C LYS A 6 69.05 22.21 15.33
N ALA A 7 69.07 22.49 14.04
CA ALA A 7 67.86 22.71 13.26
C ALA A 7 67.10 21.38 13.19
N ALA A 8 65.82 21.40 13.58
CA ALA A 8 64.92 20.27 13.39
C ALA A 8 64.72 20.05 11.87
N ASP A 9 64.80 18.80 11.43
CA ASP A 9 64.65 18.42 10.03
C ASP A 9 63.19 18.65 9.58
N PRO A 10 62.93 19.55 8.62
CA PRO A 10 61.59 19.84 8.13
C PRO A 10 60.88 18.63 7.49
N ASN A 11 61.61 17.57 7.14
CA ASN A 11 61.06 16.36 6.53
C ASN A 11 60.42 15.43 7.57
N GLU A 12 60.92 15.40 8.81
CA GLU A 12 60.39 14.61 9.93
C GLU A 12 59.07 15.21 10.46
N TYR A 13 58.95 16.54 10.44
CA TYR A 13 57.71 17.23 10.81
C TYR A 13 56.60 17.01 9.77
N ARG A 14 56.96 16.94 8.48
CA ARG A 14 56.01 16.70 7.38
C ARG A 14 55.44 15.28 7.39
N SER A 15 56.25 14.27 7.70
CA SER A 15 55.79 12.87 7.79
C SER A 15 54.86 12.65 9.01
N GLN A 16 55.19 13.23 10.16
CA GLN A 16 54.35 13.15 11.37
C GLN A 16 53.00 13.89 11.20
N GLN A 17 53.01 15.06 10.55
CA GLN A 17 51.77 15.80 10.24
C GLN A 17 50.89 15.02 9.24
N PHE A 18 51.49 14.38 8.23
CA PHE A 18 50.76 13.57 7.26
C PHE A 18 50.14 12.31 7.89
N GLN A 19 50.86 11.59 8.76
CA GLN A 19 50.33 10.42 9.48
C GLN A 19 49.21 10.77 10.46
N ARG A 20 49.27 11.94 11.12
CA ARG A 20 48.23 12.43 12.02
C ARG A 20 46.97 12.84 11.26
N CYS A 21 47.12 13.55 10.15
CA CYS A 21 46.00 13.91 9.28
C CYS A 21 45.33 12.67 8.66
N LEU A 22 46.13 11.69 8.20
CA LEU A 22 45.62 10.44 7.65
C LEU A 22 44.90 9.58 8.70
N GLY A 23 45.42 9.55 9.93
CA GLY A 23 44.76 8.85 11.04
C GLY A 23 43.43 9.51 11.45
N LEU A 24 43.39 10.85 11.50
CA LEU A 24 42.18 11.61 11.79
C LEU A 24 41.12 11.45 10.70
N THR A 25 41.51 11.47 9.41
CA THR A 25 40.55 11.27 8.31
C THR A 25 40.00 9.85 8.29
N VAL A 26 40.83 8.84 8.50
CA VAL A 26 40.39 7.44 8.57
C VAL A 26 39.43 7.22 9.75
N ALA A 27 39.72 7.78 10.93
CA ALA A 27 38.84 7.67 12.09
C ALA A 27 37.47 8.36 11.88
N LEU A 28 37.46 9.52 11.19
CA LEU A 28 36.23 10.26 10.87
C LEU A 28 35.37 9.50 9.85
N ILE A 29 36.00 8.90 8.83
CA ILE A 29 35.31 8.04 7.85
C ILE A 29 34.72 6.81 8.54
N LEU A 30 35.48 6.14 9.42
CA LEU A 30 35.01 4.99 10.18
C LEU A 30 33.82 5.33 11.09
N ALA A 31 33.85 6.49 11.75
CA ALA A 31 32.73 6.95 12.57
C ALA A 31 31.47 7.19 11.71
N VAL A 32 31.60 7.85 10.55
CA VAL A 32 30.48 8.08 9.62
C VAL A 32 29.87 6.76 9.13
N VAL A 33 30.70 5.75 8.81
CA VAL A 33 30.24 4.42 8.38
C VAL A 33 29.52 3.67 9.51
N LEU A 34 29.96 3.82 10.76
CA LEU A 34 29.32 3.18 11.93
C LEU A 34 27.98 3.84 12.29
N PHE A 35 27.83 5.15 12.09
CA PHE A 35 26.57 5.85 12.34
C PHE A 35 25.54 5.71 11.22
N SER A 36 25.93 5.32 10.00
CA SER A 36 25.00 5.15 8.87
C SER A 36 24.24 3.82 8.86
N ALA A 37 24.44 2.95 9.86
CA ALA A 37 23.86 1.59 9.87
C ALA A 37 22.45 1.48 10.50
N CYS A 38 21.89 2.56 11.04
CA CYS A 38 20.54 2.58 11.58
C CYS A 38 19.60 3.35 10.67
N SER A 39 18.96 2.72 9.69
CA SER A 39 17.63 3.12 9.12
C SER A 39 17.18 2.23 7.95
N MET A 40 17.26 0.89 8.04
CA MET A 40 16.54 0.04 7.08
C MET A 40 16.00 -1.20 7.78
N SER A 41 14.96 -1.02 8.57
CA SER A 41 13.94 -2.06 8.77
C SER A 41 12.81 -1.80 7.77
N VAL A 42 13.09 -2.01 6.49
CA VAL A 42 12.05 -2.26 5.48
C VAL A 42 11.59 -3.69 5.72
N LEU A 43 10.65 -3.85 6.65
CA LEU A 43 9.83 -5.06 6.72
C LEU A 43 9.00 -5.07 5.43
N GLY A 44 9.41 -5.91 4.49
CA GLY A 44 8.74 -6.08 3.21
C GLY A 44 7.34 -6.65 3.38
N GLY A 45 6.35 -5.77 3.40
CA GLY A 45 4.98 -6.04 2.98
C GLY A 45 4.63 -5.03 1.89
N ASP A 46 3.74 -5.40 0.96
CA ASP A 46 3.19 -4.43 0.01
C ASP A 46 2.64 -3.25 0.80
N SER A 47 3.01 -2.02 0.43
CA SER A 47 2.61 -0.81 1.14
C SER A 47 1.13 -0.45 0.96
N GLU A 48 0.43 -1.17 0.08
CA GLU A 48 -0.95 -0.92 -0.31
C GLU A 48 -1.74 -2.24 -0.29
N PRO A 49 -3.05 -2.18 -0.03
CA PRO A 49 -3.92 -3.35 -0.13
C PRO A 49 -3.99 -3.87 -1.57
N PRO A 50 -4.14 -5.19 -1.78
CA PRO A 50 -4.30 -5.75 -3.12
C PRO A 50 -5.64 -5.29 -3.73
N LEU A 51 -5.65 -4.93 -5.01
CA LEU A 51 -6.91 -4.64 -5.72
C LEU A 51 -7.53 -5.97 -6.19
N PRO A 52 -8.81 -6.27 -5.86
CA PRO A 52 -9.46 -7.48 -6.33
C PRO A 52 -9.80 -7.39 -7.82
N GLN A 53 -9.95 -8.55 -8.44
CA GLN A 53 -10.58 -8.66 -9.75
C GLN A 53 -11.99 -9.20 -9.56
N ILE A 54 -12.99 -8.51 -10.13
CA ILE A 54 -14.37 -8.98 -10.19
C ILE A 54 -14.71 -9.31 -11.64
N SER A 55 -15.08 -10.57 -11.89
CA SER A 55 -15.47 -11.07 -13.20
C SER A 55 -16.95 -11.45 -13.24
N SER A 56 -17.55 -11.29 -14.40
CA SER A 56 -18.90 -11.69 -14.75
C SER A 56 -18.87 -12.45 -16.09
N GLU A 57 -20.00 -13.01 -16.51
CA GLU A 57 -20.14 -13.57 -17.87
C GLU A 57 -20.00 -12.48 -18.94
N SER A 58 -20.46 -11.28 -18.60
CA SER A 58 -20.41 -10.05 -19.43
C SER A 58 -19.02 -9.41 -19.51
N GLY A 59 -18.08 -9.72 -18.58
CA GLY A 59 -16.70 -9.21 -18.64
C GLY A 59 -16.03 -8.99 -17.28
N ILE A 60 -15.05 -8.07 -17.23
CA ILE A 60 -14.41 -7.66 -15.98
C ILE A 60 -15.07 -6.37 -15.50
N ILE A 61 -15.50 -6.36 -14.24
CA ILE A 61 -16.09 -5.20 -13.59
C ILE A 61 -14.98 -4.29 -13.07
N LYS A 62 -15.11 -2.99 -13.32
CA LYS A 62 -14.19 -1.96 -12.81
C LYS A 62 -14.36 -1.83 -11.31
N VAL A 63 -13.25 -1.95 -10.60
CA VAL A 63 -13.18 -1.84 -9.14
C VAL A 63 -12.23 -0.72 -8.75
N TYR A 64 -12.64 0.08 -7.77
CA TYR A 64 -11.89 1.21 -7.26
C TYR A 64 -11.53 0.97 -5.79
N GLN A 65 -10.30 1.34 -5.40
CA GLN A 65 -9.88 1.34 -4.00
C GLN A 65 -10.76 2.31 -3.19
N SER A 66 -11.33 1.82 -2.10
CA SER A 66 -12.05 2.62 -1.09
C SER A 66 -11.26 2.58 0.23
N SER A 67 -11.90 2.89 1.35
CA SER A 67 -11.32 2.96 2.69
C SER A 67 -10.49 1.73 3.05
N TYR A 68 -9.35 1.94 3.71
CA TYR A 68 -8.48 0.85 4.15
C TYR A 68 -7.62 1.23 5.36
N CYS A 69 -7.18 0.19 6.07
CA CYS A 69 -6.11 0.22 7.06
C CYS A 69 -5.12 -0.89 6.68
N TRP A 70 -3.93 -0.52 6.24
CA TRP A 70 -2.92 -1.44 5.71
C TRP A 70 -1.55 -1.17 6.36
N GLY A 71 -1.09 -2.11 7.16
CA GLY A 71 0.05 -1.90 8.05
C GLY A 71 -0.23 -0.75 9.02
N ASN A 72 0.55 0.33 8.89
CA ASN A 72 0.40 1.54 9.72
C ASN A 72 -0.26 2.71 8.99
N VAL A 73 -0.79 2.48 7.78
CA VAL A 73 -1.42 3.52 6.95
C VAL A 73 -2.91 3.30 6.90
N CYS A 74 -3.67 4.35 7.18
CA CYS A 74 -5.12 4.36 7.04
C CYS A 74 -5.55 5.47 6.09
N ALA A 75 -6.52 5.20 5.24
CA ALA A 75 -7.13 6.18 4.37
C ALA A 75 -8.64 5.96 4.32
N ASP A 76 -9.40 7.05 4.47
CA ASP A 76 -10.86 7.04 4.43
C ASP A 76 -11.35 7.65 3.13
N TYR A 77 -12.32 7.00 2.49
CA TYR A 77 -12.94 7.41 1.24
C TYR A 77 -14.44 7.66 1.43
N ALA A 78 -15.02 8.38 0.48
CA ALA A 78 -16.47 8.51 0.41
C ALA A 78 -17.14 7.17 0.11
N VAL A 79 -18.38 7.00 0.55
CA VAL A 79 -19.18 5.79 0.29
C VAL A 79 -19.43 5.60 -1.21
N PRO A 80 -19.68 4.35 -1.68
CA PRO A 80 -19.69 4.02 -3.11
C PRO A 80 -20.60 4.87 -4.00
N ASP A 81 -21.80 5.22 -3.55
CA ASP A 81 -22.77 5.97 -4.36
C ASP A 81 -22.44 7.46 -4.49
N THR A 82 -21.69 8.02 -3.54
CA THR A 82 -21.06 9.34 -3.70
C THR A 82 -19.76 9.24 -4.51
N MET A 83 -18.92 8.24 -4.22
CA MET A 83 -17.61 8.06 -4.85
C MET A 83 -17.71 7.80 -6.36
N LEU A 84 -18.71 7.03 -6.80
CA LEU A 84 -18.85 6.55 -8.18
C LEU A 84 -20.01 7.23 -8.93
N LYS A 85 -20.49 8.37 -8.43
CA LYS A 85 -21.66 9.06 -8.99
C LYS A 85 -21.52 9.34 -10.48
N ASP A 86 -20.37 9.86 -10.88
CA ASP A 86 -20.07 10.30 -12.26
C ASP A 86 -19.36 9.23 -13.09
N ASN A 87 -19.10 8.05 -12.52
CA ASN A 87 -18.50 6.91 -13.22
C ASN A 87 -19.55 6.18 -14.06
N GLU A 88 -19.18 5.71 -15.24
CA GLU A 88 -20.02 4.81 -16.04
C GLU A 88 -20.14 3.44 -15.35
N PRO A 89 -21.36 2.90 -15.20
CA PRO A 89 -21.55 1.53 -14.70
C PRO A 89 -21.08 0.51 -15.73
N ASP A 90 -20.60 -0.64 -15.27
CA ASP A 90 -20.49 -1.81 -16.14
C ASP A 90 -21.85 -2.53 -16.21
N ILE A 91 -22.21 -3.03 -17.40
CA ILE A 91 -23.51 -3.69 -17.64
C ILE A 91 -23.43 -5.16 -17.23
N VAL A 92 -24.44 -5.63 -16.50
CA VAL A 92 -24.61 -7.03 -16.07
C VAL A 92 -26.07 -7.45 -16.25
N GLN A 93 -26.31 -8.75 -16.38
CA GLN A 93 -27.64 -9.32 -16.55
C GLN A 93 -28.34 -9.54 -15.19
N LYS A 94 -29.67 -9.56 -15.20
CA LYS A 94 -30.48 -9.99 -14.05
C LYS A 94 -30.01 -11.34 -13.53
N GLY A 95 -29.81 -11.43 -12.21
CA GLY A 95 -29.44 -12.68 -11.56
C GLY A 95 -28.04 -13.19 -11.89
N GLU A 96 -27.24 -12.45 -12.68
CA GLU A 96 -25.88 -12.83 -13.05
C GLU A 96 -25.01 -12.99 -11.80
N GLU A 97 -24.12 -13.98 -11.81
CA GLU A 97 -23.15 -14.19 -10.75
C GLU A 97 -21.87 -13.42 -11.05
N LEU A 98 -21.46 -12.56 -10.11
CA LEU A 98 -20.14 -11.95 -10.10
C LEU A 98 -19.21 -12.76 -9.20
N THR A 99 -17.99 -12.99 -9.65
CA THR A 99 -16.95 -13.69 -8.88
C THR A 99 -15.79 -12.74 -8.61
N ALA A 100 -15.50 -12.53 -7.32
CA ALA A 100 -14.31 -11.80 -6.88
C ALA A 100 -13.12 -12.72 -6.68
N SER A 101 -11.91 -12.19 -6.85
CA SER A 101 -10.66 -12.85 -6.45
C SER A 101 -9.64 -11.81 -6.02
N PHE A 102 -8.72 -12.21 -5.12
CA PHE A 102 -7.56 -11.41 -4.73
C PHE A 102 -6.28 -12.11 -5.17
N PRO A 103 -5.78 -11.85 -6.40
CA PRO A 103 -4.63 -12.56 -6.94
C PRO A 103 -3.44 -12.53 -5.98
N GLY A 104 -3.08 -13.70 -5.43
CA GLY A 104 -1.93 -13.90 -4.55
C GLY A 104 -2.13 -13.54 -3.08
N LYS A 105 -3.27 -12.96 -2.65
CA LYS A 105 -3.52 -12.56 -1.26
C LYS A 105 -4.99 -12.65 -0.85
N ASP A 106 -5.45 -13.86 -0.55
CA ASP A 106 -6.84 -14.06 -0.12
C ASP A 106 -7.12 -13.52 1.29
N PRO A 107 -8.21 -12.75 1.48
CA PRO A 107 -8.67 -12.33 2.80
C PRO A 107 -9.27 -13.52 3.59
N LYS A 108 -9.28 -13.39 4.91
CA LYS A 108 -9.94 -14.33 5.84
C LYS A 108 -11.42 -14.07 5.98
N GLU A 109 -11.81 -12.81 5.92
CA GLU A 109 -13.20 -12.39 6.01
C GLU A 109 -13.49 -11.46 4.85
N ILE A 110 -14.71 -11.55 4.33
CA ILE A 110 -15.19 -10.71 3.25
C ILE A 110 -16.61 -10.26 3.52
N GLY A 111 -16.95 -9.09 3.01
CA GLY A 111 -18.29 -8.54 3.10
C GLY A 111 -18.67 -7.86 1.80
N LEU A 112 -19.95 -7.94 1.44
CA LEU A 112 -20.54 -7.14 0.38
C LEU A 112 -21.68 -6.31 1.00
N THR A 113 -21.66 -5.01 0.74
CA THR A 113 -22.68 -4.07 1.18
C THR A 113 -23.19 -3.29 -0.02
N LEU A 114 -24.51 -3.18 -0.18
CA LEU A 114 -25.14 -2.31 -1.16
C LEU A 114 -25.27 -0.91 -0.57
N PHE A 115 -25.09 0.15 -1.37
CA PHE A 115 -25.31 1.52 -0.94
C PHE A 115 -26.39 2.21 -1.76
N ARG A 116 -27.27 2.93 -1.07
CA ARG A 116 -28.31 3.78 -1.66
C ARG A 116 -28.49 5.03 -0.81
N GLU A 117 -28.39 6.21 -1.42
CA GLU A 117 -28.55 7.50 -0.74
C GLU A 117 -27.62 7.64 0.48
N ASN A 118 -26.36 7.23 0.34
CA ASN A 118 -25.32 7.19 1.35
C ASN A 118 -25.61 6.27 2.54
N LYS A 119 -26.54 5.32 2.39
CA LYS A 119 -26.91 4.37 3.44
C LYS A 119 -26.56 2.94 3.04
N PRO A 120 -25.96 2.16 3.95
CA PRO A 120 -25.74 0.75 3.72
C PRO A 120 -27.07 0.01 3.76
N GLU A 121 -27.33 -0.77 2.71
CA GLU A 121 -28.39 -1.75 2.59
C GLU A 121 -27.78 -3.15 2.66
N LYS A 122 -28.56 -4.10 3.17
CA LYS A 122 -28.11 -5.48 3.28
C LYS A 122 -28.07 -6.12 1.89
N SER A 123 -26.87 -6.53 1.46
CA SER A 123 -26.69 -7.48 0.36
C SER A 123 -26.34 -8.88 0.89
N SER A 124 -26.53 -9.89 0.05
CA SER A 124 -26.12 -11.25 0.33
C SER A 124 -25.04 -11.69 -0.65
N ASN A 125 -23.96 -12.26 -0.12
CA ASN A 125 -22.93 -12.94 -0.88
C ASN A 125 -22.73 -14.35 -0.34
N LYS A 126 -22.29 -15.27 -1.20
CA LYS A 126 -21.83 -16.60 -0.80
C LYS A 126 -20.33 -16.67 -1.01
N GLY A 127 -19.58 -16.25 0.01
CA GLY A 127 -18.14 -16.09 -0.13
C GLY A 127 -17.84 -15.00 -1.17
N LEU A 128 -16.99 -15.33 -2.14
CA LEU A 128 -16.56 -14.44 -3.23
C LEU A 128 -17.55 -14.38 -4.41
N ILE A 129 -18.70 -15.04 -4.31
CA ILE A 129 -19.74 -15.06 -5.33
C ILE A 129 -20.88 -14.15 -4.91
N PHE A 130 -21.25 -13.21 -5.78
CA PHE A 130 -22.29 -12.21 -5.58
C PHE A 130 -23.38 -12.40 -6.62
N GLN A 131 -24.63 -12.56 -6.18
CA GLN A 131 -25.75 -12.65 -7.10
C GLN A 131 -26.32 -11.25 -7.36
N MET A 132 -26.39 -10.85 -8.63
CA MET A 132 -26.98 -9.58 -9.01
C MET A 132 -28.50 -9.58 -8.83
N PRO A 133 -29.11 -8.43 -8.49
CA PRO A 133 -30.56 -8.32 -8.35
C PRO A 133 -31.32 -8.71 -9.63
N ASP A 134 -32.55 -9.20 -9.48
CA ASP A 134 -33.46 -9.43 -10.62
C ASP A 134 -34.13 -8.13 -11.12
N LYS A 135 -34.03 -7.05 -10.35
CA LYS A 135 -34.62 -5.77 -10.69
C LYS A 135 -33.62 -4.95 -11.50
N PRO A 136 -34.03 -4.39 -12.65
CA PRO A 136 -33.18 -3.47 -13.38
C PRO A 136 -32.85 -2.22 -12.55
N GLY A 137 -31.67 -1.67 -12.80
CA GLY A 137 -31.25 -0.40 -12.22
C GLY A 137 -29.75 -0.33 -11.94
N VAL A 138 -29.32 0.82 -11.45
CA VAL A 138 -27.92 1.08 -11.08
C VAL A 138 -27.71 0.74 -9.60
N TYR A 139 -26.67 -0.05 -9.33
CA TYR A 139 -26.31 -0.53 -8.01
C TYR A 139 -24.87 -0.16 -7.67
N TYR A 140 -24.67 0.31 -6.44
CA TYR A 140 -23.37 0.74 -5.91
C TYR A 140 -22.97 -0.18 -4.76
N TYR A 141 -21.86 -0.86 -4.89
CA TYR A 141 -21.42 -1.84 -3.91
C TYR A 141 -20.11 -1.45 -3.25
N GLU A 142 -20.02 -1.79 -1.97
CA GLU A 142 -18.75 -1.90 -1.25
C GLU A 142 -18.44 -3.38 -1.02
N PHE A 143 -17.32 -3.83 -1.58
CA PHE A 143 -16.73 -5.12 -1.28
C PHE A 143 -15.59 -4.91 -0.29
N SER A 144 -15.54 -5.69 0.79
CA SER A 144 -14.52 -5.55 1.85
C SER A 144 -13.80 -6.86 2.07
N GLY A 145 -12.53 -6.76 2.47
CA GLY A 145 -11.68 -7.87 2.87
C GLY A 145 -10.95 -7.56 4.18
N ARG A 146 -10.76 -8.59 5.00
CA ARG A 146 -9.89 -8.55 6.19
C ARG A 146 -8.89 -9.69 6.14
N TRP A 147 -7.61 -9.39 6.32
CA TRP A 147 -6.52 -10.36 6.22
C TRP A 147 -6.08 -10.87 7.59
N ALA A 148 -5.35 -12.00 7.59
CA ALA A 148 -4.86 -12.62 8.82
C ALA A 148 -3.89 -11.73 9.62
N SER A 149 -3.24 -10.76 8.95
CA SER A 149 -2.41 -9.73 9.58
C SER A 149 -3.22 -8.77 10.46
N GLY A 150 -4.54 -8.71 10.27
CA GLY A 150 -5.42 -7.69 10.87
C GLY A 150 -5.69 -6.51 9.93
N ASP A 151 -4.99 -6.43 8.80
CA ASP A 151 -5.24 -5.42 7.76
C ASP A 151 -6.63 -5.57 7.16
N SER A 152 -7.19 -4.46 6.70
CA SER A 152 -8.51 -4.43 6.07
C SER A 152 -8.57 -3.40 4.95
N ALA A 153 -9.34 -3.71 3.92
CA ALA A 153 -9.57 -2.82 2.80
C ALA A 153 -10.97 -3.01 2.22
N SER A 154 -11.55 -1.90 1.77
CA SER A 154 -12.81 -1.85 1.05
C SER A 154 -12.58 -1.38 -0.39
N TYR A 155 -13.49 -1.76 -1.26
CA TYR A 155 -13.45 -1.53 -2.69
C TYR A 155 -14.83 -1.16 -3.18
N ALA A 156 -14.92 -0.13 -4.02
CA ALA A 156 -16.17 0.33 -4.59
C ALA A 156 -16.30 -0.14 -6.04
N PHE A 157 -17.48 -0.62 -6.42
CA PHE A 157 -17.83 -0.89 -7.81
C PHE A 157 -19.29 -0.53 -8.09
N LYS A 158 -19.59 -0.22 -9.36
CA LYS A 158 -20.89 0.23 -9.82
C LYS A 158 -21.30 -0.59 -11.04
N VAL A 159 -22.50 -1.15 -11.00
CA VAL A 159 -23.06 -1.92 -12.11
C VAL A 159 -24.47 -1.45 -12.43
N GLU A 160 -24.86 -1.64 -13.69
CA GLU A 160 -26.24 -1.49 -14.13
C GLU A 160 -26.77 -2.85 -14.54
N VAL A 161 -27.86 -3.25 -13.89
CA VAL A 161 -28.55 -4.50 -14.17
C VAL A 161 -29.59 -4.26 -15.25
N GLU A 162 -29.51 -5.01 -16.35
CA GLU A 162 -30.43 -4.89 -17.49
C GLU A 162 -31.46 -6.01 -17.63
#